data_AF-A0A3C0CHG9-F1
#
_entry.id   AF-A0A3C0CHG9-F1
#
_cell.length_a   1.000
_cell.length_b   1.000
_cell.length_c   1.000
_cell.angle_alpha   90.00
_cell.angle_beta   90.00
_cell.angle_gamma   90.00
#
_symmetry.space_group_name_H-M   'P 1'
#
loop_
_entity.id
_entity.type
_entity.pdbx_description
1 polymer ?
#
loop_
_entity_poly.entity_id
_entity_poly.type
_entity_poly.pdbx_seq_one_letter_code
_entity_poly.pdbx_strand_id
1 'polypeptide(L)'
;MKEIENQIIRCLEESGQSLPIRDLLKELRVRRSQKKAFFQALDGLEQDGKITVSKKGRVHLPEKSSAVEATIVSYSRGFAFARPDDGGDDLFIHSDKLKDAFIGDHVLLNNIRTGPKGQSAEVGKVAEKGNRLVTGTLKMEDGTLVLDTDIAVRYAIPVAKKGDVKAKEGDKVQAKVRRK
;
A
#
# COMPACT_ATOMS: atom_id res chain seq x y z
N MET A 1 3.40 22.16 -30.01
CA MET A 1 4.07 21.68 -28.77
C MET A 1 3.31 20.51 -28.15
N LYS A 2 2.01 20.64 -27.87
CA LYS A 2 1.15 19.58 -27.28
C LYS A 2 1.15 18.20 -27.97
N GLU A 3 1.48 18.14 -29.25
CA GLU A 3 1.45 16.89 -30.02
C GLU A 3 2.60 15.94 -29.65
N ILE A 4 3.80 16.49 -29.35
CA ILE A 4 4.95 15.69 -28.89
C ILE A 4 4.70 15.21 -27.46
N GLU A 5 4.11 16.05 -26.60
CA GLU A 5 3.76 15.71 -25.23
C GLU A 5 2.80 14.52 -25.17
N ASN A 6 1.72 14.56 -25.97
CA ASN A 6 0.75 13.47 -26.04
C ASN A 6 1.36 12.18 -26.59
N GLN A 7 2.28 12.27 -27.55
CA GLN A 7 2.99 11.10 -28.06
C GLN A 7 3.90 10.45 -27.00
N ILE A 8 4.58 11.26 -26.17
CA ILE A 8 5.38 10.74 -25.05
C ILE A 8 4.50 9.99 -24.05
N ILE A 9 3.38 10.59 -23.64
CA ILE A 9 2.42 9.96 -22.72
C ILE A 9 1.93 8.64 -23.31
N ARG A 10 1.45 8.65 -24.55
CA ARG A 10 0.93 7.45 -25.22
C ARG A 10 1.98 6.34 -25.33
N CYS A 11 3.22 6.68 -25.68
CA CYS A 11 4.31 5.71 -25.76
C CYS A 11 4.63 5.08 -24.39
N LEU A 12 4.54 5.87 -23.31
CA LEU A 12 4.71 5.36 -21.95
C LEU A 12 3.51 4.53 -21.49
N GLU A 13 2.28 4.89 -21.90
CA GLU A 13 1.06 4.11 -21.62
C GLU A 13 1.10 2.74 -22.31
N GLU A 14 1.50 2.70 -23.59
CA GLU A 14 1.62 1.47 -24.38
C GLU A 14 2.74 0.56 -23.85
N SER A 15 3.84 1.13 -23.33
CA SER A 15 4.95 0.36 -22.76
C SER A 15 4.67 -0.17 -21.35
N GLY A 16 3.81 0.49 -20.57
CA GLY A 16 3.48 0.13 -19.17
C GLY A 16 4.67 0.10 -18.19
N GLN A 17 5.84 0.59 -18.60
CA GLN A 17 7.09 0.53 -17.83
C GLN A 17 7.92 1.81 -17.99
N SER A 18 8.88 2.01 -17.10
CA SER A 18 9.85 3.10 -17.25
C SER A 18 10.71 2.89 -18.51
N LEU A 19 10.83 3.91 -19.35
CA LEU A 19 11.65 3.89 -20.57
C LEU A 19 12.85 4.84 -20.46
N PRO A 20 14.03 4.47 -20.96
CA PRO A 20 15.14 5.42 -21.11
C PRO A 20 14.77 6.51 -22.12
N ILE A 21 15.27 7.74 -21.89
CA ILE A 21 15.10 8.86 -22.86
C ILE A 21 15.59 8.48 -24.27
N ARG A 22 16.63 7.65 -24.35
CA ARG A 22 17.18 7.18 -25.64
C ARG A 22 16.19 6.31 -26.41
N ASP A 23 15.40 5.50 -25.72
CA ASP A 23 14.44 4.60 -26.36
C ASP A 23 13.20 5.39 -26.78
N LEU A 24 12.73 6.34 -25.95
CA LEU A 24 11.69 7.28 -26.34
C LEU A 24 12.05 8.07 -27.61
N LEU A 25 13.28 8.56 -27.71
CA LEU A 25 13.75 9.27 -28.92
C LEU A 25 13.73 8.39 -30.17
N LYS A 26 14.00 7.08 -30.03
CA LYS A 26 13.98 6.12 -31.14
C LYS A 26 12.56 5.75 -31.53
N GLU A 27 11.72 5.42 -30.56
CA GLU A 27 10.33 5.00 -30.75
C GLU A 27 9.52 6.10 -31.42
N LEU A 28 9.68 7.33 -30.94
CA LEU A 28 9.03 8.53 -31.48
C LEU A 28 9.70 9.06 -32.76
N ARG A 29 10.77 8.39 -33.24
CA ARG A 29 11.55 8.76 -34.44
C ARG A 29 11.90 10.25 -34.49
N VAL A 30 12.31 10.82 -33.35
CA VAL A 30 12.55 12.25 -33.21
C VAL A 30 13.74 12.68 -34.07
N ARG A 31 13.50 13.59 -35.02
CA ARG A 31 14.56 14.13 -35.88
C ARG A 31 15.50 15.04 -35.08
N ARG A 32 16.75 15.21 -35.54
CA ARG A 32 17.74 16.09 -34.88
C ARG A 32 17.21 17.52 -34.64
N SER A 33 16.43 18.06 -35.58
CA SER A 33 15.79 19.38 -35.47
C SER A 33 14.72 19.46 -34.36
N GLN A 34 14.11 18.33 -34.00
CA GLN A 34 13.02 18.24 -33.02
C GLN A 34 13.51 17.88 -31.61
N LYS A 35 14.80 17.56 -31.43
CA LYS A 35 15.36 17.23 -30.10
C LYS A 35 15.13 18.34 -29.07
N LYS A 36 15.31 19.61 -29.45
CA LYS A 36 15.13 20.74 -28.53
C LYS A 36 13.67 20.84 -28.05
N ALA A 37 12.73 20.64 -28.97
CA ALA A 37 11.30 20.61 -28.68
C ALA A 37 10.91 19.40 -27.83
N PHE A 38 11.55 18.24 -28.03
CA PHE A 38 11.34 17.04 -27.21
C PHE A 38 11.76 17.23 -25.76
N PHE A 39 12.95 17.80 -25.51
CA PHE A 39 13.39 18.08 -24.14
C PHE A 39 12.50 19.14 -23.46
N GLN A 40 12.09 20.19 -24.19
CA GLN A 40 11.12 21.16 -23.65
C GLN A 40 9.76 20.52 -23.31
N ALA A 41 9.27 19.60 -24.15
CA ALA A 41 8.05 18.85 -23.87
C ALA A 41 8.23 17.92 -22.65
N LEU A 42 9.39 17.29 -22.50
CA LEU A 42 9.71 16.44 -21.35
C LEU A 42 9.73 17.28 -20.05
N ASP A 43 10.44 18.40 -20.04
CA ASP A 43 10.53 19.30 -18.89
C ASP A 43 9.16 19.89 -18.54
N GLY A 44 8.35 20.24 -19.55
CA GLY A 44 6.97 20.71 -19.36
C GLY A 44 6.07 19.62 -18.78
N LEU A 45 6.16 18.38 -19.26
CA LEU A 45 5.42 17.25 -18.71
C LEU A 45 5.85 16.88 -17.28
N GLU A 46 7.14 17.05 -16.97
CA GLU A 46 7.68 16.85 -15.61
C GLU A 46 7.17 17.95 -14.67
N GLN A 47 7.20 19.23 -15.10
CA GLN A 47 6.62 20.35 -14.35
C GLN A 47 5.11 20.20 -14.14
N ASP A 48 4.39 19.73 -15.16
CA ASP A 48 2.95 19.44 -15.09
C ASP A 48 2.64 18.19 -14.24
N GLY A 49 3.67 17.45 -13.79
CA GLY A 49 3.51 16.21 -13.01
C GLY A 49 2.87 15.07 -13.81
N LYS A 50 2.90 15.11 -15.14
CA LYS A 50 2.36 14.08 -16.04
C LYS A 50 3.35 12.97 -16.36
N ILE A 51 4.64 13.18 -16.08
CA ILE A 51 5.71 12.20 -16.13
C ILE A 51 6.68 12.42 -14.97
N THR A 52 7.39 11.38 -14.57
CA THR A 52 8.47 11.47 -13.59
C THR A 52 9.77 10.97 -14.21
N VAL A 53 10.85 11.74 -14.06
CA VAL A 53 12.18 11.34 -14.53
C VAL A 53 13.01 10.84 -13.35
N SER A 54 13.41 9.57 -13.39
CA SER A 54 14.32 8.99 -12.39
C SER A 54 15.73 9.57 -12.55
N LYS A 55 16.51 9.62 -11.47
CA LYS A 55 17.93 10.02 -11.47
C LYS A 55 18.80 9.26 -12.48
N LYS A 56 18.35 8.08 -12.94
CA LYS A 56 19.01 7.26 -13.98
C LYS A 56 18.60 7.65 -15.42
N GLY A 57 17.88 8.76 -15.62
CA GLY A 57 17.43 9.21 -16.95
C GLY A 57 16.33 8.32 -17.57
N ARG A 58 15.50 7.71 -16.71
CA ARG A 58 14.35 6.90 -17.12
C ARG A 58 13.07 7.69 -16.87
N VAL A 59 12.23 7.77 -17.88
CA VAL A 59 10.94 8.44 -17.85
C VAL A 59 9.87 7.40 -17.59
N HIS A 60 8.93 7.70 -16.70
CA HIS A 60 7.75 6.88 -16.45
C HIS A 60 6.57 7.80 -16.24
N LEU A 61 5.36 7.28 -16.51
CA LEU A 61 4.16 7.95 -16.04
C LEU A 61 4.19 7.96 -14.52
N PRO A 62 3.72 9.04 -13.86
CA PRO A 62 3.42 9.01 -12.45
C PRO A 62 2.43 7.86 -12.32
N GLU A 63 2.74 6.89 -11.47
CA GLU A 63 1.79 5.83 -11.19
C GLU A 63 0.47 6.55 -10.86
N LYS A 64 -0.54 6.38 -11.73
CA LYS A 64 -1.93 6.60 -11.35
C LYS A 64 -2.17 5.54 -10.28
N SER A 65 -1.71 5.85 -9.07
CA SER A 65 -2.16 5.21 -7.87
C SER A 65 -3.63 5.57 -7.82
N SER A 66 -4.45 4.73 -8.44
CA SER A 66 -5.83 4.56 -8.04
C SER A 66 -5.75 4.09 -6.59
N ALA A 67 -5.50 5.04 -5.70
CA ALA A 67 -5.41 4.81 -4.29
C ALA A 67 -6.83 4.42 -3.89
N VAL A 68 -7.01 3.16 -3.51
CA VAL A 68 -8.29 2.67 -3.06
C VAL A 68 -8.36 2.89 -1.56
N GLU A 69 -9.37 3.63 -1.13
CA GLU A 69 -9.70 3.77 0.28
C GLU A 69 -10.30 2.46 0.78
N ALA A 70 -9.73 1.95 1.87
CA ALA A 70 -10.13 0.66 2.42
C ALA A 70 -9.91 0.62 3.93
N THR A 71 -10.67 -0.23 4.60
CA THR A 71 -10.56 -0.49 6.03
C THR A 71 -9.90 -1.84 6.29
N ILE A 72 -8.92 -1.92 7.18
CA ILE A 72 -8.35 -3.23 7.57
C ILE A 72 -9.38 -4.01 8.40
N VAL A 73 -9.85 -5.15 7.88
CA VAL A 73 -10.92 -5.94 8.49
C VAL A 73 -10.42 -7.18 9.23
N SER A 74 -9.27 -7.73 8.84
CA SER A 74 -8.70 -8.89 9.53
C SER A 74 -7.18 -8.91 9.46
N TYR A 75 -6.54 -9.51 10.44
CA TYR A 75 -5.08 -9.52 10.57
C TYR A 75 -4.58 -10.90 11.01
N SER A 76 -3.64 -11.45 10.25
CA SER A 76 -2.91 -12.70 10.53
C SER A 76 -1.41 -12.43 10.61
N ARG A 77 -0.61 -13.37 11.14
CA ARG A 77 0.85 -13.17 11.34
C ARG A 77 1.64 -12.76 10.09
N GLY A 78 1.18 -13.13 8.88
CA GLY A 78 1.86 -12.82 7.62
C GLY A 78 1.07 -11.99 6.62
N PHE A 79 -0.19 -11.66 6.90
CA PHE A 79 -1.03 -10.91 5.98
C PHE A 79 -2.23 -10.31 6.69
N ALA A 80 -2.84 -9.30 6.09
CA ALA A 80 -4.12 -8.75 6.48
C ALA A 80 -5.04 -8.65 5.27
N PHE A 81 -6.33 -8.51 5.54
CA PHE A 81 -7.30 -8.18 4.51
C PHE A 81 -7.83 -6.77 4.74
N ALA A 82 -8.00 -6.04 3.65
CA ALA A 82 -8.59 -4.72 3.63
C ALA A 82 -9.85 -4.72 2.77
N ARG A 83 -10.92 -4.16 3.29
CA ARG A 83 -12.18 -4.02 2.58
C ARG A 83 -12.23 -2.65 1.90
N PRO A 84 -12.40 -2.60 0.57
CA PRO A 84 -12.62 -1.34 -0.14
C PRO A 84 -13.87 -0.61 0.34
N ASP A 85 -13.81 0.71 0.46
CA ASP A 85 -14.97 1.54 0.85
C ASP A 85 -15.96 1.73 -0.31
N ASP A 86 -15.49 1.63 -1.56
CA ASP A 86 -16.30 1.65 -2.79
C ASP A 86 -17.09 0.34 -3.02
N GLY A 87 -16.85 -0.66 -2.17
CA GLY A 87 -17.45 -1.98 -2.28
C GLY A 87 -16.72 -2.87 -3.28
N GLY A 88 -16.67 -4.16 -2.99
CA GLY A 88 -15.95 -5.13 -3.80
C GLY A 88 -15.39 -6.26 -2.96
N ASP A 89 -14.49 -7.02 -3.55
CA ASP A 89 -13.79 -8.10 -2.87
C ASP A 89 -12.72 -7.56 -1.91
N ASP A 90 -12.51 -8.26 -0.79
CA ASP A 90 -11.47 -7.91 0.17
C ASP A 90 -10.07 -8.09 -0.47
N LEU A 91 -9.22 -7.07 -0.34
CA LEU A 91 -7.85 -7.10 -0.87
C LEU A 91 -6.90 -7.76 0.11
N PHE A 92 -6.08 -8.65 -0.41
CA PHE A 92 -4.99 -9.28 0.33
C PHE A 92 -3.79 -8.34 0.45
N ILE A 93 -3.24 -8.19 1.65
CA ILE A 93 -2.05 -7.36 1.89
C ILE A 93 -1.04 -8.19 2.66
N HIS A 94 0.17 -8.32 2.12
CA HIS A 94 1.27 -9.00 2.80
C HIS A 94 1.75 -8.20 4.03
N SER A 95 2.20 -8.87 5.09
CA SER A 95 2.66 -8.21 6.34
C SER A 95 3.75 -7.16 6.11
N ASP A 96 4.64 -7.41 5.13
CA ASP A 96 5.73 -6.49 4.78
C ASP A 96 5.24 -5.21 4.11
N LYS A 97 4.03 -5.27 3.54
CA LYS A 97 3.37 -4.18 2.82
C LYS A 97 2.26 -3.52 3.65
N LEU A 98 2.04 -3.97 4.88
CA LEU A 98 1.04 -3.42 5.79
C LEU A 98 1.47 -2.11 6.47
N LYS A 99 2.79 -1.87 6.56
CA LYS A 99 3.38 -0.80 7.38
C LYS A 99 2.86 -0.88 8.82
N ASP A 100 2.32 0.22 9.36
CA ASP A 100 1.80 0.35 10.73
C ASP A 100 0.28 0.16 10.84
N ALA A 101 -0.38 -0.23 9.75
CA ALA A 101 -1.82 -0.43 9.74
C ALA A 101 -2.22 -1.58 10.68
N PHE A 102 -3.36 -1.41 11.33
CA PHE A 102 -3.97 -2.39 12.21
C PHE A 102 -5.47 -2.52 11.92
N ILE A 103 -6.12 -3.54 12.48
CA ILE A 103 -7.58 -3.73 12.30
C ILE A 103 -8.33 -2.47 12.72
N GLY A 104 -9.25 -2.02 11.87
CA GLY A 104 -10.02 -0.80 12.04
C GLY A 104 -9.33 0.48 11.61
N ASP A 105 -8.08 0.43 11.13
CA ASP A 105 -7.43 1.58 10.50
C ASP A 105 -7.99 1.76 9.07
N HIS A 106 -8.31 3.00 8.69
CA HIS A 106 -8.57 3.38 7.29
C HIS A 106 -7.24 3.64 6.58
N VAL A 107 -7.05 3.02 5.43
CA VAL A 107 -5.81 3.02 4.67
C VAL A 107 -6.07 3.36 3.20
N LEU A 108 -5.08 3.99 2.60
CA LEU A 108 -4.98 4.16 1.15
C LEU A 108 -4.12 3.03 0.59
N LEU A 109 -4.72 2.21 -0.25
CA LEU A 109 -4.10 1.06 -0.90
C LEU A 109 -3.61 1.42 -2.28
N ASN A 110 -2.38 1.03 -2.60
CA ASN A 110 -1.75 1.25 -3.89
C ASN A 110 -1.26 -0.09 -4.48
N ASN A 111 -0.79 -0.05 -5.73
CA ASN A 111 -0.18 -1.20 -6.42
C ASN A 111 -1.10 -2.44 -6.41
N ILE A 112 -2.39 -2.24 -6.73
CA ILE A 112 -3.39 -3.31 -6.77
C ILE A 112 -3.04 -4.26 -7.92
N ARG A 113 -2.89 -5.54 -7.60
CA ARG A 113 -2.55 -6.60 -8.55
C ARG A 113 -3.55 -7.73 -8.43
N THR A 114 -4.17 -8.08 -9.54
CA THR A 114 -5.03 -9.25 -9.63
C THR A 114 -4.17 -10.48 -9.89
N GLY A 115 -4.23 -11.46 -8.99
CA GLY A 115 -3.56 -12.74 -9.12
C GLY A 115 -4.53 -13.92 -9.09
N PRO A 116 -4.04 -15.16 -9.28
CA PRO A 116 -4.87 -16.36 -9.25
C PRO A 116 -5.52 -16.65 -7.88
N LYS A 117 -5.07 -15.97 -6.81
CA LYS A 117 -5.60 -16.08 -5.44
C LYS A 117 -6.49 -14.90 -5.03
N GLY A 118 -6.81 -14.00 -5.96
CA GLY A 118 -7.57 -12.77 -5.71
C GLY A 118 -6.74 -11.51 -5.90
N GLN A 119 -7.32 -10.38 -5.50
CA GLN A 119 -6.67 -9.07 -5.56
C GLN A 119 -5.70 -8.89 -4.39
N SER A 120 -4.52 -8.35 -4.68
CA SER A 120 -3.50 -8.02 -3.69
C SER A 120 -3.15 -6.53 -3.78
N ALA A 121 -2.82 -5.92 -2.66
CA ALA A 121 -2.49 -4.50 -2.59
C ALA A 121 -1.39 -4.21 -1.56
N GLU A 122 -0.86 -2.99 -1.62
CA GLU A 122 0.12 -2.47 -0.67
C GLU A 122 -0.42 -1.24 0.05
N VAL A 123 -0.15 -1.12 1.36
CA VAL A 123 -0.56 0.07 2.11
C VAL A 123 0.33 1.25 1.73
N GLY A 124 -0.24 2.20 0.98
CA GLY A 124 0.38 3.47 0.65
C GLY A 124 0.52 4.35 1.89
N LYS A 125 -0.58 4.60 2.60
CA LYS A 125 -0.61 5.42 3.81
C LYS A 125 -1.79 5.01 4.71
N VAL A 126 -1.65 5.21 6.02
CA VAL A 126 -2.79 5.14 6.95
C VAL A 126 -3.47 6.52 6.98
N ALA A 127 -4.71 6.59 6.51
CA ALA A 127 -5.50 7.81 6.47
C ALA A 127 -6.05 8.15 7.86
N GLU A 128 -6.65 7.16 8.52
CA GLU A 128 -7.18 7.29 9.88
C GLU A 128 -6.78 6.08 10.71
N LYS A 129 -6.32 6.32 11.94
CA LYS A 129 -5.98 5.23 12.87
C LYS A 129 -7.22 4.88 13.68
N GLY A 130 -7.61 3.62 13.62
CA GLY A 130 -8.64 3.02 14.44
C GLY A 130 -8.21 2.89 15.90
N ASN A 131 -9.19 2.56 16.74
CA ASN A 131 -8.95 2.33 18.15
C ASN A 131 -8.17 1.02 18.35
N ARG A 132 -7.02 1.11 19.02
CA ARG A 132 -6.18 -0.05 19.35
C ARG A 132 -6.53 -0.68 20.71
N LEU A 133 -7.70 -0.36 21.26
CA LEU A 133 -8.28 -1.01 22.42
C LEU A 133 -9.09 -2.22 21.95
N VAL A 134 -8.64 -3.40 22.36
CA VAL A 134 -9.27 -4.68 21.99
C VAL A 134 -9.74 -5.37 23.24
N THR A 135 -10.89 -6.04 23.15
CA THR A 135 -11.35 -6.96 24.20
C THR A 135 -10.95 -8.38 23.83
N GLY A 136 -10.71 -9.20 24.85
CA GLY A 136 -10.36 -10.60 24.65
C GLY A 136 -10.34 -11.36 25.96
N THR A 137 -10.13 -12.67 25.85
CA THR A 137 -10.01 -13.57 26.99
C THR A 137 -8.55 -13.98 27.17
N LEU A 138 -8.07 -13.95 28.41
CA LEU A 138 -6.71 -14.39 28.73
C LEU A 138 -6.61 -15.91 28.69
N LYS A 139 -5.59 -16.42 28.01
CA LYS A 139 -5.26 -17.85 27.95
C LYS A 139 -3.78 -18.06 28.26
N MET A 140 -3.43 -19.24 28.76
CA MET A 140 -2.04 -19.65 28.90
C MET A 140 -1.65 -20.52 27.71
N GLU A 141 -0.69 -20.04 26.90
CA GLU A 141 -0.04 -20.82 25.84
C GLU A 141 1.44 -20.95 26.16
N ASP A 142 1.94 -22.19 26.26
CA ASP A 142 3.36 -22.50 26.50
C ASP A 142 3.99 -21.73 27.68
N GLY A 143 3.23 -21.55 28.77
CA GLY A 143 3.70 -20.80 29.95
C GLY A 143 3.69 -19.28 29.80
N THR A 144 3.21 -18.76 28.67
CA THR A 144 3.04 -17.32 28.40
C THR A 144 1.56 -16.95 28.41
N LEU A 145 1.25 -15.83 29.08
CA LEU A 145 -0.10 -15.30 29.08
C LEU A 145 -0.36 -14.59 27.74
N VAL A 146 -1.36 -15.06 27.01
CA VAL A 146 -1.77 -14.53 25.72
C VAL A 146 -3.20 -14.03 25.78
N LEU A 147 -3.51 -13.06 24.93
CA LEU A 147 -4.86 -12.53 24.75
C LEU A 147 -5.44 -13.13 23.47
N ASP A 148 -6.51 -13.89 23.64
CA ASP A 148 -7.38 -14.33 22.55
C ASP A 148 -8.41 -13.24 22.28
N THR A 149 -8.28 -12.53 21.16
CA THR A 149 -9.03 -11.30 20.90
C THR A 149 -10.40 -11.59 20.31
N ASP A 150 -11.41 -10.81 20.73
CA ASP A 150 -12.76 -10.85 20.15
C ASP A 150 -12.79 -10.28 18.72
N ILE A 151 -11.77 -9.51 18.33
CA ILE A 151 -11.61 -8.94 16.98
C ILE A 151 -10.95 -9.95 16.03
N ALA A 152 -10.97 -9.66 14.73
CA ALA A 152 -10.45 -10.54 13.68
C ALA A 152 -8.91 -10.63 13.59
N VAL A 153 -8.22 -10.64 14.73
CA VAL A 153 -6.80 -11.03 14.81
C VAL A 153 -6.75 -12.54 14.98
N ARG A 154 -6.15 -13.24 14.00
CA ARG A 154 -6.17 -14.71 13.92
C ARG A 154 -4.99 -15.38 14.62
N TYR A 155 -4.38 -14.71 15.59
CA TYR A 155 -3.30 -15.26 16.40
C TYR A 155 -3.34 -14.67 17.81
N ALA A 156 -2.87 -15.45 18.78
CA ALA A 156 -2.82 -15.03 20.17
C ALA A 156 -1.78 -13.92 20.35
N ILE A 157 -2.18 -12.83 21.04
CA ILE A 157 -1.30 -11.68 21.28
C ILE A 157 -0.63 -11.83 22.65
N PRO A 158 0.71 -11.91 22.74
CA PRO A 158 1.38 -12.04 24.03
C PRO A 158 1.15 -10.79 24.89
N VAL A 159 0.77 -11.02 26.15
CA VAL A 159 0.52 -9.95 27.11
C VAL A 159 1.81 -9.58 27.82
N ALA A 160 2.35 -8.40 27.52
CA ALA A 160 3.47 -7.86 28.29
C ALA A 160 2.99 -7.51 29.71
N LYS A 161 3.41 -8.28 30.71
CA LYS A 161 3.14 -7.99 32.13
C LYS A 161 3.80 -6.66 32.49
N LYS A 162 3.03 -5.58 32.56
CA LYS A 162 3.44 -4.29 33.14
C LYS A 162 2.59 -4.02 34.38
N GLY A 163 3.20 -4.13 35.56
CA GLY A 163 2.56 -3.88 36.86
C GLY A 163 1.82 -5.09 37.44
N ASP A 164 1.08 -4.84 38.54
CA ASP A 164 0.23 -5.81 39.26
C ASP A 164 -1.03 -6.17 38.47
N VAL A 165 -0.85 -6.80 37.30
CA VAL A 165 -1.97 -7.38 36.56
C VAL A 165 -2.45 -8.60 37.35
N LYS A 166 -3.50 -8.40 38.17
CA LYS A 166 -4.20 -9.47 38.93
C LYS A 166 -5.03 -10.40 38.03
N ALA A 167 -5.12 -10.09 36.74
CA ALA A 167 -5.90 -10.85 35.79
C ALA A 167 -5.29 -12.24 35.58
N LYS A 168 -6.14 -13.26 35.64
CA LYS A 168 -5.79 -14.66 35.53
C LYS A 168 -6.27 -15.22 34.20
N GLU A 169 -5.81 -16.42 33.88
CA GLU A 169 -6.38 -17.20 32.79
C GLU A 169 -7.90 -17.31 32.94
N GLY A 170 -8.62 -17.11 31.83
CA GLY A 170 -10.09 -17.11 31.78
C GLY A 170 -10.72 -15.72 31.97
N ASP A 171 -9.98 -14.72 32.47
CA ASP A 171 -10.55 -13.39 32.66
C ASP A 171 -10.77 -12.69 31.31
N LYS A 172 -11.94 -12.06 31.16
CA LYS A 172 -12.23 -11.16 30.04
C LYS A 172 -11.68 -9.77 30.35
N VAL A 173 -10.80 -9.28 29.49
CA VAL A 173 -10.07 -8.03 29.71
C VAL A 173 -10.14 -7.12 28.49
N GLN A 174 -9.92 -5.83 28.73
CA GLN A 174 -9.65 -4.86 27.67
C GLN A 174 -8.15 -4.54 27.69
N ALA A 175 -7.50 -4.64 26.53
CA ALA A 175 -6.07 -4.39 26.39
C ALA A 175 -5.81 -3.41 25.26
N LYS A 176 -4.73 -2.63 25.39
CA LYS A 176 -4.25 -1.76 24.32
C LYS A 176 -3.14 -2.46 23.54
N VAL A 177 -3.41 -2.77 22.27
CA VAL A 177 -2.45 -3.43 21.38
C VAL A 177 -1.38 -2.43 20.94
N ARG A 178 -0.12 -2.86 21.02
CA ARG A 178 1.03 -2.12 20.51
C ARG A 178 1.87 -3.05 19.65
N ARG A 179 2.22 -2.60 18.45
CA ARG A 179 3.25 -3.24 17.63
C ARG A 179 4.60 -2.78 18.17
N LYS A 180 5.50 -3.74 18.43
CA LYS A 180 6.86 -3.48 18.90
C LYS A 180 7.80 -3.35 17.70
#